data_AF-A0A519TCX4-F1
#
_entry.id   AF-A0A519TCX4-F1
#
_cell.length_a   1.000
_cell.length_b   1.000
_cell.length_c   1.000
_cell.angle_alpha   90.00
_cell.angle_beta   90.00
_cell.angle_gamma   90.00
#
_symmetry.space_group_name_H-M   'P 1'
#
loop_
_entity.id
_entity.type
_entity.pdbx_description
1 polymer ?
#
loop_
_entity_poly.entity_id
_entity_poly.type
_entity_poly.pdbx_seq_one_letter_code
_entity_poly.pdbx_strand_id
1 'polypeptide(L)'
;MKAQTFQVDAERKAFDLEHRRKIRFNIGKYDAAVTAGMQLYEQHDLARSRAAYLKAGVLEKLDEYLLQFEAAFTARGGRVVWAQNAQEALDEIGRLTEARQARTVVKAKSMTTEEIHVNKYLQSRGVESVETDLGEYIVQL
;
A
#
# COMPACT_ATOMS: atom_id res chain seq x y z
N MET A 1 11.67 -12.71 -26.56
CA MET A 1 10.43 -13.09 -25.86
C MET A 1 9.88 -11.96 -24.99
N LYS A 2 10.52 -11.53 -23.88
CA LYS A 2 9.94 -10.52 -22.95
C LYS A 2 9.49 -9.19 -23.58
N ALA A 3 10.23 -8.65 -24.54
CA ALA A 3 9.87 -7.38 -25.20
C ALA A 3 8.63 -7.48 -26.12
N GLN A 4 8.45 -8.63 -26.77
CA GLN A 4 7.27 -8.89 -27.61
C GLN A 4 6.01 -9.09 -26.77
N THR A 5 6.14 -9.82 -25.65
CA THR A 5 5.06 -9.99 -24.67
C THR A 5 4.62 -8.63 -24.10
N PHE A 6 5.58 -7.77 -23.72
CA PHE A 6 5.28 -6.43 -23.24
C PHE A 6 4.50 -5.58 -24.25
N GLN A 7 4.89 -5.58 -25.53
CA GLN A 7 4.19 -4.79 -26.56
C GLN A 7 2.74 -5.24 -26.72
N VAL A 8 2.49 -6.56 -26.72
CA VAL A 8 1.14 -7.12 -26.83
C VAL A 8 0.29 -6.79 -25.61
N ASP A 9 0.84 -6.97 -24.41
CA ASP A 9 0.12 -6.67 -23.16
C ASP A 9 -0.15 -5.16 -23.02
N ALA A 10 0.82 -4.32 -23.39
CA ALA A 10 0.67 -2.86 -23.40
C ALA A 10 -0.40 -2.41 -24.40
N GLU A 11 -0.42 -2.96 -25.62
CA GLU A 11 -1.45 -2.64 -26.62
C GLU A 11 -2.83 -3.07 -26.11
N ARG A 12 -2.97 -4.30 -25.61
CA ARG A 12 -4.22 -4.79 -25.02
C ARG A 12 -4.72 -3.88 -23.90
N LYS A 13 -3.84 -3.54 -22.94
CA LYS A 13 -4.21 -2.71 -21.79
C LYS A 13 -4.51 -1.26 -22.19
N ALA A 14 -3.73 -0.69 -23.11
CA ALA A 14 -3.90 0.70 -23.55
C ALA A 14 -5.28 0.92 -24.19
N PHE A 15 -5.84 -0.08 -24.87
CA PHE A 15 -7.16 -0.01 -25.51
C PHE A 15 -8.31 -0.62 -24.70
N ASP A 16 -8.04 -1.13 -23.50
CA ASP A 16 -9.07 -1.64 -22.58
C ASP A 16 -9.97 -0.49 -22.08
N LEU A 17 -11.24 -0.51 -22.52
CA LEU A 17 -12.24 0.48 -22.16
C LEU A 17 -12.61 0.46 -20.68
N GLU A 18 -12.64 -0.73 -20.05
CA GLU A 18 -12.93 -0.85 -18.63
C GLU A 18 -11.79 -0.25 -17.80
N HIS A 19 -10.55 -0.57 -18.18
CA HIS A 19 -9.37 -0.01 -17.55
C HIS A 19 -9.33 1.52 -17.68
N ARG A 20 -9.54 2.07 -18.89
CA ARG A 20 -9.63 3.52 -19.12
C ARG A 20 -10.72 4.19 -18.29
N ARG A 21 -11.91 3.56 -18.18
CA ARG A 21 -13.02 4.07 -17.36
C ARG A 21 -12.63 4.15 -15.89
N LYS A 22 -11.97 3.12 -15.35
CA LYS A 22 -11.49 3.09 -13.96
C LYS A 22 -10.40 4.11 -13.71
N ILE A 23 -9.44 4.28 -14.61
CA ILE A 23 -8.42 5.35 -14.51
C ILE A 23 -9.10 6.72 -14.44
N ARG A 24 -9.98 7.02 -15.40
CA ARG A 24 -10.68 8.31 -15.46
C ARG A 24 -11.47 8.60 -14.19
N PHE A 25 -12.19 7.60 -13.67
CA PHE A 25 -12.93 7.73 -12.42
C PHE A 25 -12.02 8.09 -11.25
N ASN A 26 -10.91 7.37 -11.09
CA ASN A 26 -10.01 7.57 -9.96
C ASN A 26 -9.18 8.86 -10.07
N ILE A 27 -8.74 9.25 -11.28
CA ILE A 27 -8.09 10.55 -11.50
C ILE A 27 -9.06 11.69 -11.16
N GLY A 28 -10.33 11.59 -11.56
CA GLY A 28 -11.32 12.60 -11.17
C GLY A 28 -11.53 12.70 -9.65
N LYS A 29 -11.41 11.58 -8.90
CA LYS A 29 -11.42 11.60 -7.43
C LYS A 29 -10.18 12.27 -6.86
N TYR A 30 -9.01 12.00 -7.45
CA TYR A 30 -7.76 12.65 -7.07
C TYR A 30 -7.81 14.16 -7.29
N ASP A 31 -8.26 14.61 -8.46
CA ASP A 31 -8.38 16.04 -8.79
C ASP A 31 -9.33 16.76 -7.81
N ALA A 32 -10.46 16.13 -7.47
CA ALA A 32 -11.38 16.66 -6.48
C ALA A 32 -10.73 16.75 -5.08
N ALA A 33 -9.98 15.72 -4.67
CA ALA A 33 -9.27 15.71 -3.39
C ALA A 33 -8.15 16.75 -3.34
N VAL A 34 -7.39 16.94 -4.42
CA VAL A 34 -6.36 17.99 -4.53
C VAL A 34 -7.02 19.36 -4.45
N THR A 35 -8.09 19.59 -5.19
CA THR A 35 -8.82 20.87 -5.19
C THR A 35 -9.31 21.22 -3.79
N ALA A 36 -9.94 20.27 -3.09
CA ALA A 36 -10.36 20.44 -1.71
C ALA A 36 -9.17 20.63 -0.75
N GLY A 37 -8.10 19.84 -0.93
CA GLY A 37 -6.91 19.89 -0.09
C GLY A 37 -6.15 21.22 -0.18
N MET A 38 -6.10 21.83 -1.37
CA MET A 38 -5.46 23.13 -1.58
C MET A 38 -6.16 24.27 -0.80
N GLN A 39 -7.42 24.08 -0.42
CA GLN A 39 -8.17 25.06 0.38
C GLN A 39 -7.89 24.92 1.88
N LEU A 40 -7.28 23.82 2.35
CA LEU A 40 -7.02 23.58 3.77
C LEU A 40 -5.90 24.46 4.33
N TYR A 41 -5.02 24.97 3.47
CA TYR A 41 -3.86 25.74 3.87
C TYR A 41 -3.74 26.97 2.98
N GLU A 42 -3.55 28.14 3.59
CA GLU A 42 -3.29 29.37 2.83
C GLU A 42 -1.84 29.44 2.31
N GLN A 43 -0.88 28.95 3.12
CA GLN A 43 0.54 28.96 2.81
C GLN A 43 1.07 27.54 2.59
N HIS A 44 0.93 27.03 1.36
CA HIS A 44 1.28 25.65 1.02
C HIS A 44 2.74 25.30 1.26
N ASP A 45 3.66 26.19 0.93
CA ASP A 45 5.10 25.95 1.11
C ASP A 45 5.48 25.85 2.58
N LEU A 46 4.87 26.69 3.43
CA LEU A 46 5.06 26.62 4.86
C LEU A 46 4.48 25.32 5.44
N ALA A 47 3.28 24.92 5.00
CA ALA A 47 2.67 23.66 5.40
C ALA A 47 3.56 22.46 5.02
N ARG A 48 4.13 22.47 3.81
CA ARG A 48 5.06 21.42 3.34
C ARG A 48 6.32 21.36 4.21
N SER A 49 6.95 22.49 4.49
CA SER A 49 8.15 22.55 5.33
C SER A 49 7.88 22.09 6.76
N ARG A 50 6.73 22.47 7.35
CA ARG A 50 6.32 22.00 8.68
C ARG A 50 6.06 20.50 8.71
N ALA A 51 5.38 19.95 7.70
CA ALA A 51 5.15 18.52 7.59
C ALA A 51 6.48 17.75 7.45
N ALA A 52 7.43 18.27 6.66
CA ALA A 52 8.76 17.69 6.53
C ALA A 52 9.53 17.69 7.86
N TYR A 53 9.49 18.80 8.61
CA TYR A 53 10.10 18.92 9.92
C TYR A 53 9.50 17.92 10.93
N LEU A 54 8.18 17.83 11.00
CA LEU A 54 7.48 16.86 11.87
C LEU A 54 7.84 15.42 11.49
N LYS A 55 7.87 15.10 10.19
CA LYS A 55 8.27 13.77 9.71
C LYS A 55 9.69 13.43 10.16
N ALA A 56 10.63 14.37 10.08
CA ALA A 56 12.00 14.16 10.54
C ALA A 56 12.04 13.85 12.04
N GLY A 57 11.34 14.65 12.87
CA GLY A 57 11.26 14.41 14.31
C GLY A 57 10.59 13.08 14.69
N VAL A 58 9.61 12.62 13.91
CA VAL A 58 9.00 11.29 14.09
C VAL A 58 10.00 10.18 13.80
N LEU A 59 10.84 10.33 12.77
CA LEU A 59 11.85 9.33 12.43
C LEU A 59 12.97 9.26 13.48
N GLU A 60 13.32 10.38 14.11
CA GLU A 60 14.31 10.42 15.21
C GLU A 60 13.85 9.67 16.47
N LYS A 61 12.53 9.58 16.69
CA LYS A 61 11.90 8.93 17.86
C LYS A 61 11.01 7.77 17.45
N LEU A 62 11.41 7.08 16.36
CA LEU A 62 10.55 6.10 15.72
C LEU A 62 10.20 4.95 16.67
N ASP A 63 11.15 4.52 17.49
CA ASP A 63 10.96 3.53 18.55
C ASP A 63 9.84 3.90 19.53
N GLU A 64 9.81 5.14 20.02
CA GLU A 64 8.75 5.63 20.91
C GLU A 64 7.39 5.68 20.20
N TYR A 65 7.35 6.22 18.97
CA TYR A 65 6.10 6.38 18.23
C TYR A 65 5.49 5.05 17.79
N LEU A 66 6.33 4.06 17.50
CA LEU A 66 5.90 2.70 17.19
C LEU A 66 5.17 2.03 18.36
N LEU A 67 5.69 2.16 19.58
CA LEU A 67 5.02 1.66 20.78
C LEU A 67 3.71 2.40 21.08
N GLN A 68 3.69 3.72 20.88
CA GLN A 68 2.47 4.52 21.02
C GLN A 68 1.40 4.10 20.00
N PHE A 69 1.81 3.87 18.74
CA PHE A 69 0.92 3.37 17.70
C PHE A 69 0.35 2.00 18.07
N GLU A 70 1.19 1.06 18.50
CA GLU A 70 0.74 -0.26 18.92
C GLU A 70 -0.29 -0.17 20.04
N ALA A 71 0.00 0.57 21.11
CA ALA A 71 -0.93 0.75 22.22
C ALA A 71 -2.28 1.33 21.75
N ALA A 72 -2.24 2.36 20.91
CA ALA A 72 -3.45 3.01 20.38
C ALA A 72 -4.24 2.12 19.41
N PHE A 73 -3.56 1.31 18.60
CA PHE A 73 -4.18 0.39 17.65
C PHE A 73 -4.79 -0.82 18.37
N THR A 74 -4.07 -1.37 19.35
CA THR A 74 -4.56 -2.46 20.20
C THR A 74 -5.75 -2.05 21.06
N ALA A 75 -5.77 -0.83 21.59
CA ALA A 75 -6.93 -0.29 22.30
C ALA A 75 -8.20 -0.23 21.43
N ARG A 76 -8.05 -0.20 20.09
CA ARG A 76 -9.17 -0.22 19.12
C ARG A 76 -9.50 -1.63 18.61
N GLY A 77 -8.94 -2.67 19.23
CA GLY A 77 -9.14 -4.07 18.85
C GLY A 77 -8.22 -4.57 17.73
N GLY A 78 -7.26 -3.75 17.30
CA GLY A 78 -6.22 -4.16 16.39
C GLY A 78 -5.16 -5.05 17.05
N ARG A 79 -4.34 -5.73 16.24
CA ARG A 79 -3.15 -6.45 16.71
C ARG A 79 -1.96 -6.03 15.87
N VAL A 80 -0.91 -5.54 16.53
CA VAL A 80 0.40 -5.35 15.89
C VAL A 80 1.20 -6.64 16.05
N VAL A 81 1.94 -7.00 15.01
CA VAL A 81 2.86 -8.13 15.02
C VAL A 81 4.23 -7.59 14.64
N TRP A 82 5.19 -7.78 15.54
CA TRP A 82 6.57 -7.39 15.35
C TRP A 82 7.35 -8.52 14.69
N ALA A 83 8.14 -8.18 13.68
CA ALA A 83 9.06 -9.09 13.02
C ALA A 83 10.41 -8.38 12.83
N GLN A 84 11.51 -9.04 13.19
CA GLN A 84 12.85 -8.45 13.11
C GLN A 84 13.43 -8.50 11.70
N ASN A 85 12.92 -9.40 10.86
CA ASN A 85 13.43 -9.64 9.51
C ASN A 85 12.32 -10.14 8.57
N ALA A 86 12.66 -10.24 7.28
CA ALA A 86 11.75 -10.67 6.23
C ALA A 86 11.15 -12.07 6.49
N GLN A 87 11.96 -13.02 6.95
CA GLN A 87 11.51 -14.40 7.17
C GLN A 87 10.47 -14.45 8.30
N GLU A 88 10.75 -13.81 9.42
CA GLU A 88 9.79 -13.70 10.53
C GLU A 88 8.48 -13.03 10.09
N ALA A 89 8.55 -11.97 9.30
CA ALA A 89 7.35 -11.29 8.79
C ALA A 89 6.50 -12.23 7.92
N LEU A 90 7.13 -12.99 7.02
CA LEU A 90 6.45 -13.96 6.18
C LEU A 90 5.84 -15.09 7.00
N ASP A 91 6.57 -15.61 8.00
CA ASP A 91 6.09 -16.69 8.86
C ASP A 91 4.90 -16.26 9.72
N GLU A 92 4.93 -15.04 10.26
CA GLU A 92 3.81 -14.44 10.97
C GLU A 92 2.58 -14.29 10.08
N ILE A 93 2.75 -13.76 8.86
CA ILE A 93 1.68 -13.64 7.86
C ILE A 93 1.11 -15.02 7.49
N GLY A 94 1.98 -16.00 7.26
CA GLY A 94 1.59 -17.37 6.92
C GLY A 94 0.78 -18.01 8.04
N ARG A 95 1.23 -17.88 9.29
CA ARG A 95 0.53 -18.41 10.46
C ARG A 95 -0.83 -17.75 10.66
N LEU A 96 -0.92 -16.43 10.46
CA LEU A 96 -2.19 -15.70 10.58
C LEU A 96 -3.19 -16.12 9.50
N THR A 97 -2.75 -16.24 8.25
CA THR A 97 -3.61 -16.65 7.14
C THR A 97 -4.10 -18.08 7.31
N GLU A 98 -3.23 -19.00 7.75
CA GLU A 98 -3.58 -20.39 8.04
C GLU A 98 -4.55 -20.51 9.22
N ALA A 99 -4.24 -19.86 10.36
CA ALA A 99 -5.08 -19.89 11.55
C ALA A 99 -6.50 -19.31 11.31
N ARG A 100 -6.64 -18.41 10.33
CA ARG A 100 -7.92 -17.82 9.93
C ARG A 100 -8.56 -18.48 8.72
N GLN A 101 -7.91 -19.49 8.14
CA GLN A 101 -8.31 -20.12 6.87
C GLN A 101 -8.60 -19.05 5.79
N ALA A 102 -7.79 -17.99 5.80
CA ALA A 102 -7.99 -16.82 4.95
C ALA A 102 -7.72 -17.19 3.49
N ARG A 103 -8.68 -16.87 2.62
CA ARG A 103 -8.53 -17.03 1.16
C ARG A 103 -8.07 -15.75 0.47
N THR A 104 -8.25 -14.61 1.12
CA THR A 104 -7.92 -13.29 0.61
C THR A 104 -7.34 -12.43 1.72
N VAL A 105 -6.31 -11.66 1.41
CA VAL A 105 -5.68 -10.65 2.27
C VAL A 105 -5.77 -9.31 1.57
N VAL A 106 -6.29 -8.31 2.27
CA VAL A 106 -6.27 -6.92 1.81
C VAL A 106 -5.08 -6.21 2.45
N LYS A 107 -4.19 -5.64 1.64
CA LYS A 107 -3.01 -4.89 2.11
C LYS A 107 -2.95 -3.49 1.54
N ALA A 108 -2.30 -2.59 2.29
CA ALA A 108 -1.88 -1.29 1.78
C ALA A 108 -0.59 -1.44 0.95
N LYS A 109 -0.36 -0.48 0.05
CA LYS A 109 0.88 -0.39 -0.70
C LYS A 109 2.06 -0.13 0.22
N SER A 110 3.09 -0.95 0.09
CA SER A 110 4.35 -0.75 0.79
C SER A 110 5.49 -1.37 -0.01
N MET A 111 6.52 -0.57 -0.28
CA MET A 111 7.76 -1.05 -0.90
C MET A 111 8.36 -2.21 -0.11
N THR A 112 8.29 -2.16 1.22
CA THR A 112 8.77 -3.24 2.10
C THR A 112 8.07 -4.56 1.81
N THR A 113 6.77 -4.55 1.49
CA THR A 113 6.04 -5.79 1.16
C THR A 113 6.46 -6.37 -0.19
N GLU A 114 6.89 -5.53 -1.13
CA GLU A 114 7.40 -5.95 -2.43
C GLU A 114 8.82 -6.52 -2.32
N GLU A 115 9.68 -5.87 -1.53
CA GLU A 115 11.06 -6.29 -1.26
C GLU A 115 11.13 -7.68 -0.63
N ILE A 116 10.21 -8.01 0.29
CA ILE A 116 10.14 -9.33 0.92
C ILE A 116 9.20 -10.31 0.19
N HIS A 117 8.68 -9.90 -0.98
CA HIS A 117 7.84 -10.74 -1.85
C HIS A 117 6.55 -11.30 -1.20
N VAL A 118 5.87 -10.51 -0.37
CA VAL A 118 4.63 -10.92 0.33
C VAL A 118 3.59 -11.48 -0.65
N ASN A 119 3.41 -10.82 -1.80
CA ASN A 119 2.45 -11.26 -2.82
C ASN A 119 2.72 -12.69 -3.32
N LYS A 120 3.98 -13.01 -3.64
CA LYS A 120 4.38 -14.36 -4.10
C LYS A 120 4.23 -15.39 -2.98
N TYR A 121 4.55 -15.02 -1.75
CA TYR A 121 4.41 -15.89 -0.59
C TYR A 121 2.95 -16.24 -0.28
N LEU A 122 2.04 -15.27 -0.34
CA LEU A 122 0.61 -15.51 -0.18
C LEU A 122 0.07 -16.38 -1.32
N GLN A 123 0.47 -16.08 -2.56
CA GLN A 123 0.04 -16.85 -3.74
C GLN A 123 0.48 -18.31 -3.67
N SER A 124 1.71 -18.61 -3.21
CA SER A 124 2.19 -20.00 -3.06
C SER A 124 1.41 -20.80 -2.01
N ARG A 125 0.71 -20.11 -1.10
CA ARG A 125 -0.20 -20.67 -0.10
C ARG A 125 -1.67 -20.68 -0.52
N GLY A 126 -1.97 -20.30 -1.77
CA GLY A 126 -3.35 -20.23 -2.28
C GLY A 126 -4.17 -19.07 -1.70
N VAL A 127 -3.50 -18.04 -1.18
CA VAL A 127 -4.13 -16.83 -0.62
C VAL A 127 -4.01 -15.70 -1.64
N GLU A 128 -5.13 -15.12 -2.03
CA GLU A 128 -5.18 -13.96 -2.92
C GLU A 128 -4.77 -12.69 -2.17
N SER A 129 -3.84 -11.92 -2.73
CA SER A 129 -3.45 -10.62 -2.20
C SER A 129 -4.12 -9.52 -3.01
N VAL A 130 -4.93 -8.69 -2.35
CA VAL A 130 -5.64 -7.56 -2.95
C VAL A 130 -5.07 -6.27 -2.40
N GLU A 131 -4.59 -5.41 -3.30
CA GLU A 131 -4.07 -4.09 -2.96
C GLU A 131 -5.12 -3.02 -3.25
N THR A 132 -5.39 -2.16 -2.26
CA THR A 132 -6.40 -1.09 -2.41
C THR A 132 -5.83 0.19 -3.03
N ASP A 133 -4.53 0.20 -3.34
CA ASP A 133 -3.87 1.36 -3.94
C ASP A 133 -4.09 1.41 -5.46
N LEU A 134 -4.43 2.60 -5.95
CA LEU A 134 -4.69 2.83 -7.37
C LEU A 134 -3.46 2.62 -8.24
N GLY A 135 -2.27 2.98 -7.74
CA GLY A 135 -1.02 2.86 -8.49
C GLY A 135 -0.72 1.40 -8.80
N GLU A 136 -0.96 0.49 -7.86
CA GLU A 136 -0.81 -0.95 -8.10
C GLU A 136 -1.88 -1.48 -9.07
N TYR A 137 -3.12 -1.01 -8.94
CA TYR A 137 -4.19 -1.35 -9.90
C TYR A 137 -3.84 -0.94 -11.34
N ILE A 138 -3.12 0.17 -11.52
CA ILE A 138 -2.66 0.64 -12.85
C ILE A 138 -1.51 -0.23 -13.38
N VAL A 139 -0.59 -0.65 -12.53
CA VAL A 139 0.66 -1.35 -12.91
C VAL A 139 0.47 -2.86 -13.15
N GLN A 140 -0.69 -3.43 -12.79
CA GLN A 140 -1.07 -4.80 -13.17
C GLN A 140 -1.25 -4.93 -14.71
N LEU A 141 -0.12 -5.05 -15.43
CA LEU A 141 0.01 -5.32 -16.86
C LEU A 141 0.04 -6.82 -17.14
#